data_AF-A0A656Y285-F1
#
_entry.id   AF-A0A656Y285-F1
#
_cell.length_a   1.000
_cell.length_b   1.000
_cell.length_c   1.000
_cell.angle_alpha   90.00
_cell.angle_beta   90.00
_cell.angle_gamma   90.00
#
_symmetry.space_group_name_H-M   'P 1'
#
loop_
_entity.id
_entity.type
_entity.pdbx_description
1 polymer ?
#
loop_
_entity_poly.entity_id
_entity_poly.type
_entity_poly.pdbx_seq_one_letter_code
_entity_poly.pdbx_strand_id
1 'polypeptide(L)'
;MRNALRRRLAASGDDRGAALVAAVAVALIGIMLVSVVVANAVAASQDSGEDRARTSGIHTAEGAVDAVYAELETWTPCSWPAAGPLNGGTSPSRTTATATVQYFSASGVLLTCGPGGSLTGGPLASAVVTATATAADGTRRTVQSKVALTPSTTQGSGAAIFAANSIMTTNNFTVTTTLPDTDVDVWVDGGNVNCNSNVQIKGNLIVVNGTVDISNSCRVTGNLWSKKQLTVHQAAPGGLQTVGQSLYVTANASLAAGTRIGGDVVLTGALSGGTPIVGGAIRQGVAPANIPQYVPVKLPEVLYRPADWTGFVNTGDRQAAYRTWVRAQAAANGAPSWADAMNPARDQCRVAGASYDANGPLVGPTVPTVFDTTNCAETRFEGGLNIKLRSDMVIFAKSFYSTGDFKVTSADGAQHKFWVIVPDRIPNGIAECSGGAGNIKNDSGSLAIAPITLFMYTPCTIDTNNSTDFYGQLYGGTVQLRNSMTMNYVPIGIPGVVLPSTDPISSAGYRVDVVFKREIRNP
;
A
#
# COMPACT_ATOMS: atom_id res chain seq x y z
N MET A 1 -96.27 88.97 10.95
CA MET A 1 -95.38 87.86 10.50
C MET A 1 -93.97 88.19 10.97
N ARG A 2 -93.51 88.00 12.22
CA ARG A 2 -93.58 86.83 13.12
C ARG A 2 -93.42 85.52 12.35
N ASN A 3 -92.29 84.86 12.61
CA ASN A 3 -92.09 83.43 12.50
C ASN A 3 -92.02 82.87 11.08
N ALA A 4 -90.88 83.07 10.41
CA ALA A 4 -90.36 82.02 9.56
C ALA A 4 -88.83 82.05 9.48
N LEU A 5 -88.22 81.23 10.34
CA LEU A 5 -86.99 80.50 10.05
C LEU A 5 -85.78 81.37 9.57
N ARG A 6 -84.97 82.03 10.41
CA ARG A 6 -84.35 81.55 11.66
C ARG A 6 -83.75 80.13 11.61
N ARG A 7 -83.55 79.51 10.44
CA ARG A 7 -83.10 78.11 10.36
C ARG A 7 -82.09 77.77 9.25
N ARG A 8 -81.31 78.74 8.78
CA ARG A 8 -80.13 78.48 7.92
C ARG A 8 -78.88 79.27 8.33
N LEU A 9 -78.79 79.62 9.61
CA LEU A 9 -77.57 80.14 10.24
C LEU A 9 -77.07 79.21 11.37
N ALA A 10 -77.55 77.97 11.45
CA ALA A 10 -77.21 77.04 12.51
C ALA A 10 -76.76 75.69 11.95
N ALA A 11 -75.62 75.71 11.25
CA ALA A 11 -74.70 74.57 11.10
C ALA A 11 -73.50 74.94 10.21
N SER A 12 -72.91 76.13 10.40
CA SER A 12 -71.47 76.26 10.20
C SER A 12 -70.88 76.41 11.59
N GLY A 13 -71.08 75.37 12.41
CA GLY A 13 -70.32 75.22 13.64
C GLY A 13 -68.85 75.24 13.28
N ASP A 14 -68.05 75.84 14.14
CA ASP A 14 -66.61 76.00 14.04
C ASP A 14 -65.86 74.65 13.94
N ASP A 15 -65.99 73.95 12.82
CA ASP A 15 -65.21 72.75 12.54
C ASP A 15 -63.78 73.10 12.11
N ARG A 16 -63.41 74.39 12.04
CA ARG A 16 -62.02 74.80 11.76
C ARG A 16 -61.05 74.36 12.87
N GLY A 17 -61.52 74.22 14.10
CA GLY A 17 -60.76 73.63 15.20
C GLY A 17 -60.82 72.09 15.21
N ALA A 18 -62.02 71.52 15.05
CA ALA A 18 -62.24 70.07 15.07
C ALA A 18 -61.61 69.35 13.86
N ALA A 19 -61.62 69.95 12.67
CA ALA A 19 -60.97 69.42 11.47
C ALA A 19 -59.45 69.46 11.57
N LEU A 20 -58.88 70.46 12.25
CA LEU A 20 -57.43 70.54 12.47
C LEU A 20 -56.98 69.52 13.53
N VAL A 21 -57.77 69.32 14.59
CA VAL A 21 -57.54 68.25 15.58
C VAL A 21 -57.71 66.86 14.94
N ALA A 22 -58.73 66.65 14.10
CA ALA A 22 -58.92 65.40 13.36
C ALA A 22 -57.79 65.15 12.35
N ALA A 23 -57.33 66.18 11.63
CA ALA A 23 -56.20 66.07 10.71
C ALA A 23 -54.89 65.73 11.42
N VAL A 24 -54.63 66.36 12.58
CA VAL A 24 -53.46 66.03 13.42
C VAL A 24 -53.57 64.63 14.02
N ALA A 25 -54.76 64.22 14.47
CA ALA A 25 -54.97 62.87 14.99
C ALA A 25 -54.75 61.79 13.90
N VAL A 26 -55.26 62.00 12.68
CA VAL A 26 -55.03 61.11 11.53
C VAL A 26 -53.55 61.11 11.13
N ALA A 27 -52.88 62.26 11.15
CA ALA A 27 -51.44 62.34 10.88
C ALA A 27 -50.60 61.60 11.92
N LEU A 28 -50.94 61.71 13.21
CA LEU A 28 -50.27 60.97 14.29
C LEU A 28 -50.47 59.46 14.17
N ILE A 29 -51.70 59.02 13.88
CA ILE A 29 -51.99 57.61 13.61
C ILE A 29 -51.22 57.13 12.37
N GLY A 30 -51.15 57.94 11.32
CA GLY A 30 -50.36 57.66 10.13
C GLY A 30 -48.86 57.49 10.43
N ILE A 31 -48.28 58.37 11.25
CA ILE A 31 -46.87 58.27 11.67
C ILE A 31 -46.62 57.03 12.53
N MET A 32 -47.53 56.69 13.45
CA MET A 32 -47.43 55.47 14.27
C MET A 32 -47.53 54.20 13.42
N LEU A 33 -48.39 54.17 12.41
CA LEU A 33 -48.48 53.03 11.49
C LEU A 33 -47.21 52.88 10.65
N VAL A 34 -46.67 53.99 10.15
CA VAL A 34 -45.41 54.00 9.38
C VAL A 34 -44.25 53.51 10.25
N SER A 35 -44.13 53.94 11.51
CA SER A 35 -43.03 53.50 12.38
C SER A 35 -43.08 52.01 12.69
N VAL A 36 -44.27 51.44 12.90
CA VAL A 36 -44.44 49.99 13.11
C VAL A 36 -44.09 49.19 11.85
N VAL A 37 -44.48 49.66 10.67
CA VAL A 37 -44.13 49.01 9.39
C VAL A 37 -42.62 49.04 9.16
N VAL A 38 -41.96 50.17 9.42
CA VAL A 38 -40.50 50.29 9.31
C VAL A 38 -39.80 49.38 10.32
N ALA A 39 -40.27 49.33 11.58
CA ALA A 39 -39.70 48.46 12.60
C ALA A 39 -39.81 46.96 12.21
N ASN A 40 -40.97 46.54 11.71
CA ASN A 40 -41.18 45.17 11.24
C ASN A 40 -40.31 44.86 10.00
N ALA A 41 -40.17 45.80 9.07
CA ALA A 41 -39.31 45.64 7.90
C ALA A 41 -37.82 45.52 8.27
N VAL A 42 -37.37 46.29 9.28
CA VAL A 42 -36.00 46.21 9.81
C VAL A 42 -35.79 44.87 10.52
N ALA A 43 -36.72 44.43 11.38
CA ALA A 43 -36.62 43.15 12.07
C ALA A 43 -36.58 41.97 11.07
N ALA A 44 -37.48 41.95 10.08
CA ALA A 44 -37.47 40.92 9.04
C ALA A 44 -36.18 40.91 8.20
N SER A 45 -35.60 42.10 7.96
CA SER A 45 -34.31 42.21 7.25
C SER A 45 -33.13 41.72 8.10
N GLN A 46 -33.18 41.91 9.42
CA GLN A 46 -32.19 41.40 10.36
C GLN A 46 -32.26 39.89 10.48
N ASP A 47 -33.46 39.33 10.68
CA ASP A 47 -33.68 37.87 10.74
C ASP A 47 -33.22 37.19 9.44
N SER A 48 -33.59 37.75 8.29
CA SER A 48 -33.14 37.26 6.98
C SER A 48 -31.61 37.34 6.83
N GLY A 49 -30.99 38.37 7.39
CA GLY A 49 -29.54 38.55 7.40
C GLY A 49 -28.83 37.51 8.25
N GLU A 50 -29.36 37.20 9.43
CA GLU A 50 -28.84 36.19 10.34
C GLU A 50 -28.96 34.78 9.75
N ASP A 51 -30.13 34.44 9.19
CA ASP A 51 -30.35 33.15 8.54
C ASP A 51 -29.41 32.93 7.35
N ARG A 52 -29.18 33.98 6.55
CA ARG A 52 -28.22 33.95 5.45
C ARG A 52 -26.78 33.79 5.95
N ALA A 53 -26.40 34.53 6.99
CA ALA A 53 -25.06 34.42 7.59
C ALA A 53 -24.82 33.02 8.17
N ARG A 54 -25.83 32.44 8.84
CA ARG A 54 -25.79 31.08 9.38
C ARG A 54 -25.61 30.04 8.27
N THR A 55 -26.41 30.12 7.21
CA THR A 55 -26.35 29.19 6.08
C THR A 55 -25.00 29.28 5.37
N SER A 56 -24.51 30.49 5.10
CA SER A 56 -23.17 30.70 4.52
C SER A 56 -22.05 30.15 5.41
N GLY A 57 -22.15 30.37 6.73
CA GLY A 57 -21.18 29.86 7.70
C GLY A 57 -21.10 28.34 7.69
N ILE A 58 -22.25 27.65 7.72
CA ILE A 58 -22.28 26.18 7.70
C ILE A 58 -21.69 25.65 6.38
N HIS A 59 -22.14 26.13 5.22
CA HIS A 59 -21.62 25.65 3.94
C HIS A 59 -20.12 25.92 3.77
N THR A 60 -19.61 27.04 4.28
CA THR A 60 -18.17 27.34 4.23
C THR A 60 -17.38 26.40 5.13
N ALA A 61 -17.88 26.08 6.33
CA ALA A 61 -17.26 25.10 7.22
C ALA A 61 -17.30 23.69 6.62
N GLU A 62 -18.42 23.29 6.00
CA GLU A 62 -18.54 22.02 5.30
C GLU A 62 -17.58 21.92 4.11
N GLY A 63 -17.46 22.96 3.30
CA GLY A 63 -16.51 23.01 2.20
C GLY A 63 -15.05 22.91 2.68
N ALA A 64 -14.74 23.44 3.87
CA ALA A 64 -13.43 23.26 4.48
C ALA A 64 -13.19 21.81 4.94
N VAL A 65 -14.21 21.12 5.48
CA VAL A 65 -14.11 19.68 5.78
C VAL A 65 -13.88 18.87 4.52
N ASP A 66 -14.62 19.15 3.45
CA ASP A 66 -14.53 18.39 2.20
C ASP A 66 -13.18 18.62 1.51
N ALA A 67 -12.63 19.83 1.59
CA ALA A 67 -11.28 20.10 1.13
C ALA A 67 -10.22 19.36 1.95
N VAL A 68 -10.39 19.23 3.27
CA VAL A 68 -9.50 18.39 4.09
C VAL A 68 -9.57 16.92 3.68
N TYR A 69 -10.73 16.40 3.26
CA TYR A 69 -10.80 15.02 2.73
C TYR A 69 -9.99 14.86 1.46
N ALA A 70 -10.07 15.80 0.52
CA ALA A 70 -9.27 15.77 -0.69
C ALA A 70 -7.76 15.83 -0.40
N GLU A 71 -7.35 16.60 0.61
CA GLU A 71 -5.96 16.62 1.07
C GLU A 71 -5.59 15.31 1.77
N LEU A 72 -6.50 14.71 2.55
CA LEU A 72 -6.30 13.39 3.16
C LEU A 72 -6.11 12.28 2.12
N GLU A 73 -6.67 12.41 0.92
CA GLU A 73 -6.44 11.51 -0.21
C GLU A 73 -5.05 11.63 -0.82
N THR A 74 -4.22 12.60 -0.40
CA THR A 74 -2.85 12.78 -0.89
C THR A 74 -1.79 12.85 0.22
N TRP A 75 -2.11 13.36 1.42
CA TRP A 75 -1.19 13.46 2.57
C TRP A 75 -1.94 13.64 3.90
N THR A 76 -1.24 13.96 5.00
CA THR A 76 -1.83 14.12 6.36
C THR A 76 -1.74 15.57 6.87
N PRO A 77 -2.65 16.48 6.48
CA PRO A 77 -2.67 17.85 7.00
C PRO A 77 -2.93 17.93 8.51
N CYS A 78 -2.15 18.71 9.26
CA CYS A 78 -2.48 19.02 10.67
C CYS A 78 -3.48 20.18 10.79
N SER A 79 -3.44 21.09 9.83
CA SER A 79 -4.31 22.26 9.71
C SER A 79 -4.56 22.56 8.24
N TRP A 80 -5.69 23.22 7.95
CA TRP A 80 -6.07 23.57 6.59
C TRP A 80 -6.86 24.90 6.57
N PRO A 81 -6.67 25.76 5.55
CA PRO A 81 -5.63 25.68 4.51
C PRO A 81 -4.26 26.11 5.04
N ALA A 82 -3.18 25.62 4.40
CA ALA A 82 -1.81 26.03 4.75
C ALA A 82 -1.50 27.50 4.40
N ALA A 83 -2.23 28.07 3.43
CA ALA A 83 -2.01 29.42 2.89
C ALA A 83 -2.97 30.50 3.45
N GLY A 84 -3.62 30.24 4.60
CA GLY A 84 -4.61 31.13 5.20
C GLY A 84 -6.06 30.68 4.96
N PRO A 85 -7.06 31.36 5.57
CA PRO A 85 -8.44 30.86 5.61
C PRO A 85 -9.13 30.83 4.24
N LEU A 86 -9.97 29.81 4.03
CA LEU A 86 -10.86 29.72 2.88
C LEU A 86 -11.92 30.82 2.96
N ASN A 87 -12.17 31.53 1.86
CA ASN A 87 -13.26 32.49 1.77
C ASN A 87 -14.51 31.85 1.16
N GLY A 88 -15.63 31.91 1.88
CA GLY A 88 -16.95 31.54 1.41
C GLY A 88 -17.81 32.77 1.13
N GLY A 89 -18.53 32.75 0.01
CA GLY A 89 -19.47 33.79 -0.37
C GLY A 89 -18.84 35.14 -0.74
N THR A 90 -19.70 36.15 -0.89
CA THR A 90 -19.33 37.54 -1.20
C THR A 90 -19.95 38.49 -0.17
N SER A 91 -19.42 39.72 -0.08
CA SER A 91 -20.01 40.77 0.75
C SER A 91 -21.51 40.94 0.46
N PRO A 92 -22.38 41.11 1.47
CA PRO A 92 -22.08 41.28 2.90
C PRO A 92 -21.96 39.97 3.71
N SER A 93 -22.23 38.81 3.12
CA SER A 93 -22.27 37.51 3.83
C SER A 93 -20.97 36.70 3.72
N ARG A 94 -19.83 37.39 3.55
CA ARG A 94 -18.52 36.74 3.43
C ARG A 94 -18.17 36.04 4.74
N THR A 95 -17.74 34.80 4.62
CA THR A 95 -17.31 33.93 5.71
C THR A 95 -15.89 33.44 5.46
N THR A 96 -15.13 33.21 6.52
CA THR A 96 -13.78 32.65 6.44
C THR A 96 -13.68 31.35 7.23
N ALA A 97 -13.16 30.28 6.65
CA ALA A 97 -13.06 28.98 7.32
C ALA A 97 -11.61 28.47 7.44
N THR A 98 -11.35 27.79 8.55
CA THR A 98 -10.13 27.04 8.84
C THR A 98 -10.50 25.70 9.47
N ALA A 99 -9.67 24.68 9.29
CA ALA A 99 -9.84 23.37 9.90
C ALA A 99 -8.57 22.90 10.61
N THR A 100 -8.77 22.11 11.67
CA THR A 100 -7.72 21.34 12.35
C THR A 100 -8.03 19.86 12.26
N VAL A 101 -6.98 19.03 12.22
CA VAL A 101 -7.11 17.58 12.09
C VAL A 101 -6.41 16.90 13.25
N GLN A 102 -7.14 16.04 13.95
CA GLN A 102 -6.63 15.16 14.99
C GLN A 102 -6.61 13.73 14.47
N TYR A 103 -5.52 13.03 14.71
CA TYR A 103 -5.28 11.68 14.17
C TYR A 103 -5.29 10.66 15.29
N PHE A 104 -5.81 9.46 15.03
CA PHE A 104 -5.95 8.40 16.03
C PHE A 104 -5.47 7.05 15.49
N SER A 105 -4.87 6.25 16.36
CA SER A 105 -4.50 4.87 16.07
C SER A 105 -5.71 3.94 16.06
N ALA A 106 -5.51 2.69 15.62
CA ALA A 106 -6.54 1.64 15.67
C ALA A 106 -7.03 1.34 17.10
N SER A 107 -6.19 1.60 18.12
CA SER A 107 -6.54 1.47 19.54
C SER A 107 -7.19 2.73 20.13
N GLY A 108 -7.42 3.77 19.32
CA GLY A 108 -8.04 5.03 19.75
C GLY A 108 -7.09 6.00 20.46
N VAL A 109 -5.78 5.76 20.39
CA VAL A 109 -4.78 6.68 20.97
C VAL A 109 -4.56 7.87 20.04
N LEU A 110 -4.57 9.08 20.59
CA LEU A 110 -4.30 10.31 19.86
C LEU A 110 -2.85 10.33 19.38
N LEU A 111 -2.65 10.54 18.08
CA LEU A 111 -1.36 10.71 17.43
C LEU A 111 -0.98 12.19 17.43
N THR A 112 0.31 12.47 17.61
CA THR A 112 0.82 13.84 17.59
C THR A 112 1.09 14.26 16.14
N CYS A 113 0.47 15.36 15.71
CA CYS A 113 0.66 15.94 14.39
C CYS A 113 1.75 17.03 14.43
N GLY A 114 2.86 16.79 13.76
CA GLY A 114 4.02 17.66 13.69
C GLY A 114 4.06 18.52 12.41
N PRO A 115 5.04 19.45 12.31
CA PRO A 115 5.21 20.29 11.13
C PRO A 115 5.31 19.47 9.84
N GLY A 116 4.60 19.91 8.79
CA GLY A 116 4.57 19.20 7.50
C GLY A 116 3.75 17.91 7.49
N GLY A 117 2.86 17.70 8.48
CA GLY A 117 1.95 16.55 8.49
C GLY A 117 2.52 15.27 9.07
N SER A 118 3.68 15.31 9.73
CA SER A 118 4.30 14.12 10.32
C SER A 118 3.49 13.61 11.52
N LEU A 119 3.08 12.35 11.51
CA LEU A 119 2.37 11.72 12.63
C LEU A 119 3.32 10.88 13.49
N THR A 120 3.27 11.06 14.82
CA THR A 120 3.99 10.22 15.78
C THR A 120 3.02 9.61 16.81
N GLY A 121 3.33 8.39 17.29
CA GLY A 121 2.53 7.69 18.31
C GLY A 121 1.87 6.38 17.87
N GLY A 122 2.08 5.92 16.63
CA GLY A 122 1.58 4.62 16.16
C GLY A 122 1.00 4.66 14.73
N PRO A 123 0.49 3.53 14.23
CA PRO A 123 -0.14 3.45 12.92
C PRO A 123 -1.46 4.22 12.89
N LEU A 124 -1.68 5.01 11.84
CA LEU A 124 -2.89 5.79 11.65
C LEU A 124 -4.08 4.89 11.26
N ALA A 125 -5.25 5.15 11.85
CA ALA A 125 -6.50 4.46 11.49
C ALA A 125 -7.70 5.39 11.30
N SER A 126 -7.71 6.57 11.94
CA SER A 126 -8.82 7.52 11.78
C SER A 126 -8.38 8.95 12.03
N ALA A 127 -9.16 9.91 11.52
CA ALA A 127 -8.98 11.32 11.78
C ALA A 127 -10.30 11.99 12.18
N VAL A 128 -10.19 13.03 13.01
CA VAL A 128 -11.28 13.94 13.34
C VAL A 128 -10.92 15.32 12.80
N VAL A 129 -11.73 15.80 11.87
CA VAL A 129 -11.59 17.11 11.23
C VAL A 129 -12.56 18.06 11.92
N THR A 130 -12.07 19.18 12.43
CA THR A 130 -12.89 20.24 13.04
C THR A 130 -12.69 21.52 12.24
N ALA A 131 -13.71 21.93 11.47
CA ALA A 131 -13.69 23.13 10.66
C ALA A 131 -14.58 24.22 11.27
N THR A 132 -14.05 25.44 11.38
CA THR A 132 -14.77 26.60 11.93
C THR A 132 -14.83 27.69 10.87
N ALA A 133 -16.05 28.10 10.49
CA ALA A 133 -16.31 29.29 9.70
C ALA A 133 -16.64 30.48 10.62
N THR A 134 -16.09 31.65 10.29
CA THR A 134 -16.32 32.92 10.98
C THR A 134 -16.90 33.92 10.00
N ALA A 135 -18.03 34.53 10.33
CA ALA A 135 -18.63 35.62 9.57
C ALA A 135 -17.99 36.97 9.93
N ALA A 136 -18.25 38.01 9.13
CA ALA A 136 -17.67 39.35 9.32
C ALA A 136 -18.07 40.01 10.66
N ASP A 137 -19.22 39.62 11.22
CA ASP A 137 -19.73 40.03 12.53
C ASP A 137 -19.08 39.28 13.71
N GLY A 138 -18.21 38.31 13.43
CA GLY A 138 -17.56 37.46 14.44
C GLY A 138 -18.35 36.20 14.81
N THR A 139 -19.55 35.99 14.25
CA THR A 139 -20.35 34.79 14.49
C THR A 139 -19.64 33.55 13.95
N ARG A 140 -19.59 32.47 14.73
CA ARG A 140 -18.88 31.23 14.39
C ARG A 140 -19.82 30.05 14.20
N ARG A 141 -19.49 29.21 13.23
CA ARG A 141 -20.14 27.92 12.98
C ARG A 141 -19.08 26.85 12.81
N THR A 142 -19.23 25.74 13.53
CA THR A 142 -18.23 24.67 13.55
C THR A 142 -18.86 23.37 13.09
N VAL A 143 -18.21 22.71 12.13
CA VAL A 143 -18.55 21.38 11.64
C VAL A 143 -17.43 20.44 12.01
N GLN A 144 -17.79 19.31 12.61
CA GLN A 144 -16.86 18.23 12.94
C GLN A 144 -17.21 16.98 12.16
N SER A 145 -16.18 16.33 11.63
CA SER A 145 -16.30 15.03 11.00
C SER A 145 -15.29 14.04 11.58
N LYS A 146 -15.69 12.77 11.67
CA LYS A 146 -14.77 11.66 11.88
C LYS A 146 -14.73 10.79 10.63
N VAL A 147 -13.53 10.44 10.22
CA VAL A 147 -13.25 9.58 9.07
C VAL A 147 -12.40 8.40 9.47
N ALA A 148 -12.69 7.22 8.91
CA ALA A 148 -11.79 6.09 8.93
C ALA A 148 -10.82 6.22 7.74
N LEU A 149 -9.54 5.94 7.98
CA LEU A 149 -8.47 6.13 7.02
C LEU A 149 -7.84 4.79 6.69
N THR A 150 -7.97 4.37 5.43
CA THR A 150 -7.26 3.20 4.90
C THR A 150 -6.18 3.70 3.96
N PRO A 151 -4.88 3.39 4.16
CA PRO A 151 -3.83 3.80 3.22
C PRO A 151 -4.18 3.34 1.81
N SER A 152 -4.16 4.25 0.84
CA SER A 152 -4.31 3.87 -0.57
C SER A 152 -3.00 3.20 -1.00
N THR A 153 -2.95 1.87 -0.92
CA THR A 153 -1.95 1.11 -1.66
C THR A 153 -2.52 0.88 -3.05
N THR A 154 -1.90 1.42 -4.10
CA THR A 154 -2.17 0.96 -5.46
C THR A 154 -2.00 -0.56 -5.47
N GLN A 155 -2.95 -1.31 -6.03
CA GLN A 155 -2.79 -2.76 -6.21
C GLN A 155 -1.68 -2.98 -7.25
N GLY A 156 -0.49 -3.35 -6.81
CA GLY A 156 0.68 -3.53 -7.67
C GLY A 156 0.88 -4.98 -8.11
N SER A 157 1.70 -5.16 -9.15
CA SER A 157 2.17 -6.45 -9.69
C SER A 157 3.03 -7.27 -8.72
N GLY A 158 3.25 -6.77 -7.50
CA GLY A 158 4.12 -7.35 -6.50
C GLY A 158 5.61 -7.15 -6.80
N ALA A 159 6.44 -7.17 -5.76
CA ALA A 159 7.90 -7.20 -5.89
C ALA A 159 8.36 -8.46 -6.65
N ALA A 160 9.51 -8.39 -7.34
CA ALA A 160 10.18 -9.59 -7.82
C ALA A 160 10.53 -10.50 -6.64
N ILE A 161 11.14 -9.89 -5.62
CA ILE A 161 11.50 -10.58 -4.38
C ILE A 161 10.91 -9.80 -3.23
N PHE A 162 10.08 -10.47 -2.43
CA PHE A 162 9.57 -9.94 -1.18
C PHE A 162 10.17 -10.72 -0.01
N ALA A 163 10.76 -10.01 0.94
CA ALA A 163 11.21 -10.57 2.21
C ALA A 163 10.61 -9.81 3.40
N ALA A 164 9.93 -10.54 4.29
CA ALA A 164 9.35 -9.93 5.49
C ALA A 164 10.40 -9.49 6.52
N ASN A 165 11.50 -10.26 6.66
CA ASN A 165 12.43 -10.14 7.78
C ASN A 165 13.89 -9.91 7.39
N SER A 166 14.38 -10.43 6.26
CA SER A 166 15.72 -10.09 5.77
C SER A 166 15.96 -10.68 4.38
N ILE A 167 16.89 -10.05 3.65
CA ILE A 167 17.49 -10.62 2.44
C ILE A 167 18.99 -10.79 2.66
N MET A 168 19.47 -12.00 2.38
CA MET A 168 20.89 -12.28 2.26
C MET A 168 21.18 -12.72 0.83
N THR A 169 22.14 -12.06 0.20
CA THR A 169 22.63 -12.47 -1.12
C THR A 169 24.11 -12.80 -1.03
N THR A 170 24.54 -13.90 -1.61
CA THR A 170 25.96 -14.29 -1.71
C THR A 170 26.26 -14.87 -3.09
N ASN A 171 27.48 -14.65 -3.57
CA ASN A 171 28.09 -15.28 -4.75
C ASN A 171 27.32 -15.11 -6.10
N ASN A 172 27.41 -13.94 -6.75
CA ASN A 172 27.03 -13.66 -8.15
C ASN A 172 25.54 -13.82 -8.50
N PHE A 173 24.65 -13.16 -7.76
CA PHE A 173 23.21 -13.13 -8.05
C PHE A 173 22.85 -12.01 -9.04
N THR A 174 21.96 -12.26 -10.00
CA THR A 174 21.37 -11.20 -10.83
C THR A 174 19.85 -11.27 -10.83
N VAL A 175 19.16 -10.15 -10.56
CA VAL A 175 17.72 -9.98 -10.86
C VAL A 175 17.59 -9.08 -12.07
N THR A 176 16.79 -9.50 -13.05
CA THR A 176 16.50 -8.76 -14.27
C THR A 176 15.05 -8.97 -14.68
N THR A 177 14.58 -8.25 -15.68
CA THR A 177 13.35 -8.57 -16.42
C THR A 177 13.66 -8.59 -17.90
N THR A 178 12.83 -9.30 -18.67
CA THR A 178 12.81 -9.22 -20.14
C THR A 178 11.62 -8.39 -20.65
N LEU A 179 10.73 -7.98 -19.75
CA LEU A 179 9.58 -7.14 -20.06
C LEU A 179 10.02 -5.68 -20.06
N PRO A 180 9.76 -4.91 -21.15
CA PRO A 180 10.00 -3.48 -21.16
C PRO A 180 9.13 -2.81 -20.08
N ASP A 181 9.65 -1.73 -19.48
CA ASP A 181 8.94 -0.86 -18.53
C ASP A 181 8.33 -1.56 -17.30
N THR A 182 8.88 -2.71 -16.92
CA THR A 182 8.45 -3.45 -15.72
C THR A 182 9.50 -3.31 -14.63
N ASP A 183 9.11 -2.70 -13.51
CA ASP A 183 10.01 -2.51 -12.37
C ASP A 183 10.37 -3.85 -11.70
N VAL A 184 11.67 -4.09 -11.51
CA VAL A 184 12.22 -5.31 -10.92
C VAL A 184 12.55 -5.06 -9.46
N ASP A 185 11.52 -4.86 -8.68
CA ASP A 185 11.69 -4.38 -7.32
C ASP A 185 12.01 -5.50 -6.34
N VAL A 186 12.97 -5.22 -5.47
CA VAL A 186 13.30 -6.06 -4.31
C VAL A 186 12.80 -5.32 -3.07
N TRP A 187 11.80 -5.90 -2.41
CA TRP A 187 11.18 -5.35 -1.22
C TRP A 187 11.61 -6.10 0.03
N VAL A 188 12.07 -5.35 1.03
CA VAL A 188 12.43 -5.86 2.36
C VAL A 188 11.63 -5.10 3.40
N ASP A 189 10.60 -5.76 3.92
CA ASP A 189 9.63 -5.15 4.84
C ASP A 189 10.25 -4.84 6.21
N GLY A 190 11.14 -5.72 6.66
CA GLY A 190 11.90 -5.60 7.89
C GLY A 190 13.24 -6.30 7.80
N GLY A 191 14.14 -5.87 8.69
CA GLY A 191 15.49 -6.40 8.91
C GLY A 191 16.51 -6.06 7.81
N ASN A 192 17.74 -6.50 8.06
CA ASN A 192 18.92 -5.95 7.37
C ASN A 192 19.15 -6.65 6.02
N VAL A 193 19.67 -5.88 5.07
CA VAL A 193 20.09 -6.39 3.76
C VAL A 193 21.61 -6.41 3.69
N ASN A 194 22.17 -7.60 3.51
CA ASN A 194 23.58 -7.77 3.17
C ASN A 194 23.69 -8.12 1.69
N CYS A 195 24.12 -7.14 0.90
CA CYS A 195 24.37 -7.30 -0.51
C CYS A 195 25.86 -7.45 -0.77
N ASN A 196 26.30 -8.66 -1.12
CA ASN A 196 27.70 -8.98 -1.32
C ASN A 196 27.95 -9.86 -2.54
N SER A 197 29.18 -9.81 -3.04
CA SER A 197 29.74 -10.77 -4.00
C SER A 197 29.09 -10.69 -5.39
N ASN A 198 29.29 -9.55 -6.06
CA ASN A 198 28.86 -9.24 -7.44
C ASN A 198 27.35 -9.43 -7.70
N VAL A 199 26.52 -9.16 -6.69
CA VAL A 199 25.07 -9.15 -6.85
C VAL A 199 24.66 -7.96 -7.73
N GLN A 200 23.77 -8.19 -8.70
CA GLN A 200 23.20 -7.14 -9.54
C GLN A 200 21.67 -7.15 -9.45
N ILE A 201 21.09 -6.10 -8.87
CA ILE A 201 19.64 -5.86 -8.84
C ILE A 201 19.31 -4.88 -9.95
N LYS A 202 18.66 -5.32 -11.02
CA LYS A 202 18.29 -4.45 -12.15
C LYS A 202 16.95 -3.71 -11.99
N GLY A 203 16.61 -3.33 -10.75
CA GLY A 203 15.43 -2.54 -10.41
C GLY A 203 15.65 -1.80 -9.11
N ASN A 204 14.58 -1.47 -8.37
CA ASN A 204 14.72 -0.76 -7.11
C ASN A 204 15.02 -1.73 -5.95
N LEU A 205 15.81 -1.27 -4.97
CA LEU A 205 15.98 -1.95 -3.68
C LEU A 205 15.32 -1.09 -2.60
N ILE A 206 14.26 -1.61 -1.98
CA ILE A 206 13.42 -0.89 -1.01
C ILE A 206 13.50 -1.62 0.34
N VAL A 207 14.14 -0.99 1.32
CA VAL A 207 14.37 -1.58 2.65
C VAL A 207 13.65 -0.79 3.74
N VAL A 208 12.39 -1.18 3.96
CA VAL A 208 11.37 -0.47 4.73
C VAL A 208 11.69 -0.36 6.21
N ASN A 209 12.30 -1.37 6.82
CA ASN A 209 12.69 -1.32 8.22
C ASN A 209 13.98 -2.12 8.51
N GLY A 210 15.10 -1.64 7.97
CA GLY A 210 16.39 -2.28 8.15
C GLY A 210 17.56 -1.43 7.66
N THR A 211 18.77 -1.89 7.96
CA THR A 211 20.01 -1.34 7.39
C THR A 211 20.33 -2.00 6.06
N VAL A 212 21.18 -1.35 5.27
CA VAL A 212 21.70 -1.90 4.03
C VAL A 212 23.23 -1.86 4.08
N ASP A 213 23.86 -3.00 3.85
CA ASP A 213 25.31 -3.13 3.77
C ASP A 213 25.69 -3.67 2.39
N ILE A 214 26.40 -2.85 1.61
CA ILE A 214 26.85 -3.17 0.24
C ILE A 214 28.36 -3.41 0.26
N SER A 215 28.75 -4.60 -0.21
CA SER A 215 30.15 -4.99 -0.35
C SER A 215 30.40 -5.80 -1.63
N ASN A 216 31.68 -6.03 -1.92
CA ASN A 216 32.20 -6.93 -2.94
C ASN A 216 31.48 -6.78 -4.28
N SER A 217 31.43 -5.55 -4.83
CA SER A 217 30.84 -5.25 -6.15
C SER A 217 29.33 -5.46 -6.28
N CYS A 218 28.56 -5.51 -5.20
CA CYS A 218 27.10 -5.46 -5.32
C CYS A 218 26.63 -4.13 -5.93
N ARG A 219 25.62 -4.20 -6.81
CA ARG A 219 25.07 -3.06 -7.55
C ARG A 219 23.54 -3.11 -7.62
N VAL A 220 22.93 -1.93 -7.53
CA VAL A 220 21.51 -1.69 -7.78
C VAL A 220 21.42 -0.75 -8.99
N THR A 221 20.75 -1.11 -10.08
CA THR A 221 20.67 -0.21 -11.25
C THR A 221 19.50 0.77 -11.18
N GLY A 222 18.46 0.47 -10.39
CA GLY A 222 17.38 1.40 -10.08
C GLY A 222 17.70 2.30 -8.89
N ASN A 223 16.66 2.74 -8.19
CA ASN A 223 16.77 3.49 -6.96
C ASN A 223 17.11 2.58 -5.78
N LEU A 224 17.83 3.12 -4.80
CA LEU A 224 18.02 2.47 -3.50
C LEU A 224 17.34 3.30 -2.43
N TRP A 225 16.40 2.71 -1.70
CA TRP A 225 15.76 3.31 -0.54
C TRP A 225 16.04 2.50 0.72
N SER A 226 16.52 3.15 1.78
CA SER A 226 16.70 2.54 3.09
C SER A 226 16.16 3.41 4.22
N LYS A 227 15.40 2.80 5.13
CA LYS A 227 14.91 3.53 6.30
C LYS A 227 16.02 3.83 7.31
N LYS A 228 16.91 2.86 7.54
CA LYS A 228 18.00 2.98 8.51
C LYS A 228 19.32 3.23 7.77
N GLN A 229 20.43 3.00 8.46
CA GLN A 229 21.75 3.29 7.93
C GLN A 229 22.05 2.47 6.66
N LEU A 230 22.69 3.13 5.70
CA LEU A 230 23.34 2.50 4.55
C LEU A 230 24.86 2.55 4.72
N THR A 231 25.54 1.43 4.47
CA THR A 231 27.00 1.34 4.37
C THR A 231 27.40 0.78 3.00
N VAL A 232 28.28 1.47 2.29
CA VAL A 232 28.94 0.97 1.08
C VAL A 232 30.43 0.83 1.39
N HIS A 233 30.90 -0.42 1.53
CA HIS A 233 32.27 -0.71 1.97
C HIS A 233 33.33 -0.44 0.90
N GLN A 234 32.94 -0.50 -0.38
CA GLN A 234 33.85 -0.33 -1.51
C GLN A 234 33.07 0.11 -2.75
N ALA A 235 33.69 0.93 -3.60
CA ALA A 235 33.12 1.31 -4.88
C ALA A 235 33.00 0.11 -5.82
N ALA A 236 31.99 0.11 -6.70
CA ALA A 236 31.87 -0.92 -7.72
C ALA A 236 33.09 -0.88 -8.68
N PRO A 237 33.64 -2.04 -9.07
CA PRO A 237 34.81 -2.12 -9.93
C PRO A 237 34.53 -1.61 -11.35
N GLY A 238 35.58 -1.26 -12.09
CA GLY A 238 35.48 -0.85 -13.50
C GLY A 238 34.77 0.49 -13.73
N GLY A 239 34.64 1.33 -12.70
CA GLY A 239 33.96 2.63 -12.81
C GLY A 239 32.44 2.53 -12.92
N LEU A 240 31.87 1.36 -12.62
CA LEU A 240 30.43 1.13 -12.62
C LEU A 240 29.75 1.88 -11.46
N GLN A 241 28.46 2.18 -11.63
CA GLN A 241 27.62 2.75 -10.58
C GLN A 241 27.24 1.70 -9.54
N THR A 242 27.39 2.01 -8.25
CA THR A 242 26.87 1.22 -7.14
C THR A 242 25.35 1.32 -7.08
N VAL A 243 24.82 2.53 -7.27
CA VAL A 243 23.38 2.81 -7.45
C VAL A 243 23.21 3.54 -8.78
N GLY A 244 22.42 2.96 -9.69
CA GLY A 244 22.27 3.48 -11.05
C GLY A 244 21.39 4.72 -11.14
N GLN A 245 20.41 4.86 -10.24
CA GLN A 245 19.55 6.04 -10.13
C GLN A 245 19.83 6.78 -8.80
N SER A 246 18.78 7.25 -8.12
CA SER A 246 18.91 8.02 -6.89
C SER A 246 19.03 7.12 -5.65
N LEU A 247 19.74 7.64 -4.66
CA LEU A 247 19.93 7.05 -3.34
C LEU A 247 19.14 7.86 -2.30
N TYR A 248 18.26 7.17 -1.59
CA TYR A 248 17.41 7.72 -0.54
C TYR A 248 17.66 6.99 0.78
N VAL A 249 18.02 7.74 1.83
CA VAL A 249 18.24 7.15 3.17
C VAL A 249 17.58 8.02 4.23
N THR A 250 16.66 7.45 5.02
CA THR A 250 16.05 8.20 6.13
C THR A 250 16.87 8.13 7.43
N ALA A 251 18.18 7.95 7.30
CA ALA A 251 19.18 7.96 8.37
C ALA A 251 20.54 8.44 7.83
N ASN A 252 21.63 8.05 8.49
CA ASN A 252 23.00 8.31 8.03
C ASN A 252 23.40 7.34 6.90
N ALA A 253 24.32 7.77 6.03
CA ALA A 253 24.97 6.90 5.05
C ALA A 253 26.49 6.99 5.17
N SER A 254 27.18 5.86 5.07
CA SER A 254 28.64 5.78 4.97
C SER A 254 29.02 5.23 3.61
N LEU A 255 29.67 6.02 2.76
CA LEU A 255 30.04 5.63 1.40
C LEU A 255 31.55 5.56 1.26
N ALA A 256 32.08 4.48 0.69
CA ALA A 256 33.49 4.39 0.34
C ALA A 256 33.88 5.43 -0.73
N ALA A 257 35.15 5.85 -0.71
CA ALA A 257 35.68 6.76 -1.71
C ALA A 257 35.49 6.21 -3.14
N GLY A 258 35.06 7.06 -4.06
CA GLY A 258 34.82 6.67 -5.45
C GLY A 258 33.52 5.89 -5.69
N THR A 259 32.68 5.69 -4.67
CA THR A 259 31.32 5.15 -4.86
C THR A 259 30.56 6.01 -5.86
N ARG A 260 30.01 5.40 -6.91
CA ARG A 260 29.30 6.09 -7.99
C ARG A 260 27.78 5.94 -7.84
N ILE A 261 27.08 7.06 -7.82
CA ILE A 261 25.61 7.14 -7.77
C ILE A 261 25.15 7.92 -9.01
N GLY A 262 24.21 7.37 -9.78
CA GLY A 262 23.79 7.99 -11.04
C GLY A 262 22.88 9.20 -10.88
N GLY A 263 22.01 9.19 -9.87
CA GLY A 263 21.06 10.26 -9.58
C GLY A 263 21.45 11.10 -8.36
N ASP A 264 20.44 11.54 -7.61
CA ASP A 264 20.60 12.31 -6.38
C ASP A 264 20.99 11.42 -5.19
N VAL A 265 21.66 12.00 -4.19
CA VAL A 265 21.83 11.40 -2.86
C VAL A 265 21.07 12.27 -1.86
N VAL A 266 20.00 11.72 -1.28
CA VAL A 266 19.12 12.45 -0.35
C VAL A 266 19.06 11.72 0.98
N LEU A 267 19.56 12.36 2.03
CA LEU A 267 19.68 11.81 3.38
C LEU A 267 18.97 12.70 4.40
N THR A 268 18.27 12.10 5.36
CA THR A 268 17.83 12.83 6.56
C THR A 268 18.97 13.05 7.54
N GLY A 269 19.93 12.11 7.57
CA GLY A 269 21.12 12.18 8.40
C GLY A 269 22.31 12.79 7.68
N ALA A 270 23.50 12.42 8.15
CA ALA A 270 24.78 12.82 7.58
C ALA A 270 25.34 11.76 6.63
N LEU A 271 26.11 12.23 5.65
CA LEU A 271 26.99 11.44 4.81
C LEU A 271 28.39 11.39 5.47
N SER A 272 28.92 10.19 5.64
CA SER A 272 30.29 9.96 6.13
C SER A 272 31.06 9.00 5.21
N GLY A 273 32.36 8.82 5.49
CA GLY A 273 33.24 7.98 4.67
C GLY A 273 34.07 8.79 3.68
N GLY A 274 34.27 8.25 2.47
CA GLY A 274 34.99 8.90 1.38
C GLY A 274 34.07 9.76 0.50
N THR A 275 34.67 10.51 -0.43
CA THR A 275 33.91 11.34 -1.37
C THR A 275 33.27 10.47 -2.46
N PRO A 276 31.93 10.40 -2.56
CA PRO A 276 31.26 9.73 -3.66
C PRO A 276 31.29 10.58 -4.94
N ILE A 277 31.08 9.93 -6.08
CA ILE A 277 30.85 10.58 -7.37
C ILE A 277 29.35 10.47 -7.64
N VAL A 278 28.66 11.61 -7.66
CA VAL A 278 27.20 11.67 -7.76
C VAL A 278 26.83 12.41 -9.05
N GLY A 279 25.94 11.83 -9.85
CA GLY A 279 25.47 12.44 -11.10
C GLY A 279 24.49 13.60 -10.87
N GLY A 280 23.76 13.57 -9.75
CA GLY A 280 22.87 14.63 -9.27
C GLY A 280 23.42 15.42 -8.08
N ALA A 281 22.52 15.86 -7.21
CA ALA A 281 22.83 16.64 -6.01
C ALA A 281 22.98 15.75 -4.76
N ILE A 282 23.88 16.16 -3.86
CA ILE A 282 23.95 15.60 -2.50
C ILE A 282 23.18 16.54 -1.56
N ARG A 283 22.14 16.01 -0.90
CA ARG A 283 21.33 16.72 0.09
C ARG A 283 21.35 15.94 1.41
N GLN A 284 21.78 16.58 2.48
CA GLN A 284 21.85 16.02 3.84
C GLN A 284 20.97 16.83 4.78
N GLY A 285 20.57 16.25 5.92
CA GLY A 285 19.69 16.94 6.87
C GLY A 285 18.31 17.25 6.29
N VAL A 286 17.90 16.52 5.25
CA VAL A 286 16.62 16.74 4.57
C VAL A 286 15.48 16.26 5.48
N ALA A 287 14.39 17.01 5.55
CA ALA A 287 13.21 16.56 6.30
C ALA A 287 12.70 15.22 5.73
N PRO A 288 12.28 14.24 6.56
CA PRO A 288 11.80 12.94 6.09
C PRO A 288 10.73 13.03 5.00
N ALA A 289 9.83 14.03 5.08
CA ALA A 289 8.76 14.25 4.11
C ALA A 289 9.25 14.53 2.67
N ASN A 290 10.50 14.96 2.48
CA ASN A 290 11.07 15.22 1.16
C ASN A 290 11.78 14.00 0.56
N ILE A 291 11.70 12.85 1.21
CA ILE A 291 12.17 11.56 0.71
C ILE A 291 10.92 10.71 0.44
N PRO A 292 10.86 9.92 -0.65
CA PRO A 292 9.77 8.95 -0.86
C PRO A 292 9.57 8.12 0.40
N GLN A 293 8.33 7.98 0.86
CA GLN A 293 8.04 7.24 2.08
C GLN A 293 7.62 5.81 1.71
N TYR A 294 7.96 4.86 2.56
CA TYR A 294 7.52 3.47 2.49
C TYR A 294 7.14 3.00 3.89
N VAL A 295 6.08 2.21 3.99
CA VAL A 295 5.59 1.63 5.26
C VAL A 295 5.56 0.12 5.16
N PRO A 296 5.81 -0.61 6.27
CA PRO A 296 5.76 -2.07 6.23
C PRO A 296 4.37 -2.55 5.82
N VAL A 297 4.32 -3.39 4.79
CA VAL A 297 3.09 -3.97 4.22
C VAL A 297 2.86 -5.40 4.71
N LYS A 298 3.87 -6.02 5.34
CA LYS A 298 3.91 -7.42 5.77
C LYS A 298 3.79 -8.41 4.60
N LEU A 299 4.23 -9.63 4.86
CA LEU A 299 4.03 -10.73 3.91
C LEU A 299 2.53 -11.09 3.87
N PRO A 300 1.89 -11.18 2.69
CA PRO A 300 0.48 -11.52 2.59
C PRO A 300 0.26 -12.96 3.08
N GLU A 301 -0.79 -13.17 3.88
CA GLU A 301 -1.17 -14.51 4.33
C GLU A 301 -1.68 -15.35 3.15
N VAL A 302 -1.10 -16.55 2.98
CA VAL A 302 -1.54 -17.53 1.98
C VAL A 302 -1.90 -18.82 2.69
N LEU A 303 -3.18 -19.17 2.66
CA LEU A 303 -3.72 -20.38 3.28
C LEU A 303 -3.90 -21.49 2.24
N TYR A 304 -3.94 -22.75 2.71
CA TYR A 304 -4.38 -23.85 1.84
C TYR A 304 -5.89 -23.78 1.59
N ARG A 305 -6.26 -23.16 0.48
CA ARG A 305 -7.65 -23.01 0.03
C ARG A 305 -7.79 -23.44 -1.44
N PRO A 306 -7.99 -24.74 -1.72
CA PRO A 306 -8.14 -25.22 -3.09
C PRO A 306 -9.23 -24.50 -3.89
N ALA A 307 -10.30 -24.05 -3.22
CA ALA A 307 -11.40 -23.32 -3.85
C ALA A 307 -10.99 -22.02 -4.54
N ASP A 308 -9.91 -21.36 -4.09
CA ASP A 308 -9.43 -20.11 -4.68
C ASP A 308 -8.82 -20.35 -6.09
N TRP A 309 -8.43 -21.58 -6.38
CA TRP A 309 -7.83 -22.01 -7.66
C TRP A 309 -8.91 -22.33 -8.69
N THR A 310 -9.74 -21.34 -9.01
CA THR A 310 -10.74 -21.46 -10.07
C THR A 310 -10.10 -21.82 -11.41
N GLY A 311 -10.71 -22.75 -12.16
CA GLY A 311 -10.14 -23.30 -13.39
C GLY A 311 -9.11 -24.42 -13.19
N PHE A 312 -8.72 -24.72 -11.94
CA PHE A 312 -7.89 -25.88 -11.62
C PHE A 312 -8.75 -27.06 -11.15
N VAL A 313 -8.20 -28.25 -11.34
CA VAL A 313 -8.69 -29.48 -10.70
C VAL A 313 -8.36 -29.41 -9.21
N ASN A 314 -9.33 -28.94 -8.42
CA ASN A 314 -9.16 -28.54 -7.01
C ASN A 314 -10.11 -29.24 -6.01
N THR A 315 -10.94 -30.18 -6.45
CA THR A 315 -11.88 -30.94 -5.61
C THR A 315 -11.43 -32.38 -5.36
N GLY A 316 -11.90 -33.01 -4.28
CA GLY A 316 -11.52 -34.37 -3.89
C GLY A 316 -10.17 -34.44 -3.19
N ASP A 317 -9.69 -35.64 -2.88
CA ASP A 317 -8.42 -35.83 -2.18
C ASP A 317 -7.25 -35.46 -3.10
N ARG A 318 -6.59 -34.32 -2.82
CA ARG A 318 -5.44 -33.81 -3.60
C ARG A 318 -4.12 -34.48 -3.21
N GLN A 319 -4.04 -35.05 -2.02
CA GLN A 319 -2.89 -35.83 -1.59
C GLN A 319 -2.88 -37.20 -2.27
N ALA A 320 -4.03 -37.87 -2.34
CA ALA A 320 -4.17 -39.10 -3.11
C ALA A 320 -3.95 -38.88 -4.62
N ALA A 321 -4.40 -37.75 -5.15
CA ALA A 321 -4.18 -37.39 -6.55
C ALA A 321 -2.68 -37.24 -6.86
N TYR A 322 -1.92 -36.52 -6.02
CA TYR A 322 -0.47 -36.40 -6.14
C TYR A 322 0.22 -37.77 -6.11
N ARG A 323 -0.06 -38.59 -5.10
CA ARG A 323 0.52 -39.95 -4.98
C ARG A 323 0.22 -40.82 -6.20
N THR A 324 -1.01 -40.75 -6.70
CA THR A 324 -1.43 -41.50 -7.89
C THR A 324 -0.70 -41.02 -9.14
N TRP A 325 -0.56 -39.71 -9.31
CA TRP A 325 0.19 -39.12 -10.41
C TRP A 325 1.66 -39.58 -10.41
N VAL A 326 2.37 -39.44 -9.28
CA VAL A 326 3.78 -39.86 -9.15
C VAL A 326 3.94 -41.35 -9.50
N ARG A 327 3.11 -42.23 -8.91
CA ARG A 327 3.17 -43.67 -9.19
C ARG A 327 2.88 -44.01 -10.65
N ALA A 328 1.90 -43.34 -11.26
CA ALA A 328 1.57 -43.57 -12.66
C ALA A 328 2.73 -43.16 -13.58
N GLN A 329 3.41 -42.04 -13.29
CA GLN A 329 4.58 -41.62 -14.05
C GLN A 329 5.77 -42.55 -13.82
N ALA A 330 6.06 -42.95 -12.58
CA ALA A 330 7.12 -43.91 -12.28
C ALA A 330 6.88 -45.26 -12.99
N ALA A 331 5.64 -45.76 -13.00
CA ALA A 331 5.26 -46.96 -13.73
C ALA A 331 5.46 -46.81 -15.25
N ALA A 332 5.06 -45.67 -15.82
CA ALA A 332 5.25 -45.36 -17.24
C ALA A 332 6.74 -45.26 -17.62
N ASN A 333 7.59 -44.82 -16.68
CA ASN A 333 9.04 -44.76 -16.84
C ASN A 333 9.73 -46.12 -16.60
N GLY A 334 9.00 -47.19 -16.27
CA GLY A 334 9.59 -48.49 -15.96
C GLY A 334 10.40 -48.50 -14.66
N ALA A 335 10.01 -47.69 -13.68
CA ALA A 335 10.60 -47.70 -12.34
C ALA A 335 10.52 -49.10 -11.69
N PRO A 336 11.50 -49.46 -10.83
CA PRO A 336 11.39 -50.67 -10.02
C PRO A 336 10.18 -50.61 -9.07
N SER A 337 9.45 -51.71 -8.89
CA SER A 337 8.25 -51.74 -8.04
C SER A 337 8.50 -51.43 -6.55
N TRP A 338 9.74 -51.58 -6.09
CA TRP A 338 10.17 -51.24 -4.73
C TRP A 338 10.53 -49.75 -4.55
N ALA A 339 10.69 -49.00 -5.64
CA ALA A 339 11.00 -47.57 -5.63
C ALA A 339 9.97 -46.78 -4.81
N ASP A 340 10.40 -45.75 -4.08
CA ASP A 340 9.50 -44.95 -3.26
C ASP A 340 8.45 -44.22 -4.13
N ALA A 341 8.85 -43.80 -5.33
CA ALA A 341 7.96 -43.18 -6.31
C ALA A 341 6.88 -44.12 -6.85
N MET A 342 7.11 -45.44 -6.91
CA MET A 342 6.16 -46.41 -7.47
C MET A 342 5.38 -47.20 -6.41
N ASN A 343 5.96 -47.38 -5.21
CA ASN A 343 5.42 -48.25 -4.18
C ASN A 343 4.16 -47.64 -3.51
N PRO A 344 2.98 -48.28 -3.62
CA PRO A 344 1.74 -47.76 -3.04
C PRO A 344 1.73 -47.71 -1.50
N ALA A 345 2.63 -48.41 -0.83
CA ALA A 345 2.79 -48.36 0.63
C ALA A 345 3.60 -47.15 1.11
N ARG A 346 4.18 -46.37 0.19
CA ARG A 346 4.93 -45.13 0.49
C ARG A 346 4.04 -43.90 0.29
N ASP A 347 4.48 -42.79 0.86
CA ASP A 347 3.77 -41.51 0.86
C ASP A 347 4.12 -40.61 -0.35
N GLN A 348 5.11 -41.02 -1.16
CA GLN A 348 5.68 -40.25 -2.28
C GLN A 348 6.21 -38.86 -1.85
N CYS A 349 6.63 -38.72 -0.59
CA CYS A 349 7.20 -37.47 -0.09
C CYS A 349 8.62 -37.19 -0.58
N ARG A 350 9.33 -38.24 -1.01
CA ARG A 350 10.61 -38.15 -1.70
C ARG A 350 10.48 -38.78 -3.08
N VAL A 351 10.86 -38.03 -4.10
CA VAL A 351 10.87 -38.49 -5.49
C VAL A 351 12.19 -38.10 -6.16
N ALA A 352 12.88 -39.07 -6.73
CA ALA A 352 14.12 -38.89 -7.46
C ALA A 352 13.97 -39.27 -8.93
N GLY A 353 14.57 -38.48 -9.84
CA GLY A 353 14.59 -38.78 -11.28
C GLY A 353 15.50 -39.94 -11.67
N ALA A 354 16.31 -40.43 -10.73
CA ALA A 354 17.29 -41.48 -10.92
C ALA A 354 16.65 -42.84 -11.23
N SER A 355 17.44 -43.74 -11.83
CA SER A 355 16.98 -45.05 -12.27
C SER A 355 16.52 -46.00 -11.17
N TYR A 356 16.90 -45.71 -9.91
CA TYR A 356 16.47 -46.46 -8.74
C TYR A 356 15.13 -45.97 -8.16
N ASP A 357 14.56 -44.86 -8.68
CA ASP A 357 13.31 -44.30 -8.21
C ASP A 357 12.33 -44.01 -9.36
N ALA A 358 11.96 -42.77 -9.66
CA ALA A 358 11.00 -42.47 -10.73
C ALA A 358 11.51 -42.81 -12.14
N ASN A 359 12.81 -43.07 -12.31
CA ASN A 359 13.48 -43.48 -13.55
C ASN A 359 13.17 -42.58 -14.76
N GLY A 360 13.00 -41.28 -14.53
CA GLY A 360 12.64 -40.34 -15.58
C GLY A 360 11.86 -39.13 -15.09
N PRO A 361 11.28 -38.36 -16.03
CA PRO A 361 10.51 -37.17 -15.70
C PRO A 361 9.14 -37.52 -15.13
N LEU A 362 8.54 -36.57 -14.41
CA LEU A 362 7.11 -36.58 -14.12
C LEU A 362 6.41 -35.69 -15.15
N VAL A 363 5.63 -36.28 -16.06
CA VAL A 363 4.84 -35.49 -17.01
C VAL A 363 3.58 -34.99 -16.31
N GLY A 364 3.42 -33.67 -16.27
CA GLY A 364 2.32 -32.99 -15.62
C GLY A 364 0.95 -33.33 -16.24
N PRO A 365 -0.15 -33.09 -15.51
CA PRO A 365 -1.51 -33.20 -16.03
C PRO A 365 -1.75 -32.34 -17.29
N THR A 366 -2.79 -32.65 -18.05
CA THR A 366 -3.19 -31.86 -19.25
C THR A 366 -4.11 -30.69 -18.94
N VAL A 367 -4.53 -30.54 -17.69
CA VAL A 367 -5.43 -29.50 -17.21
C VAL A 367 -4.84 -28.88 -15.96
N PRO A 368 -5.05 -27.56 -15.71
CA PRO A 368 -4.53 -26.91 -14.51
C PRO A 368 -4.87 -27.70 -13.26
N THR A 369 -3.88 -28.02 -12.41
CA THR A 369 -4.07 -28.99 -11.32
C THR A 369 -3.46 -28.51 -10.00
N VAL A 370 -4.22 -28.71 -8.92
CA VAL A 370 -3.75 -28.53 -7.54
C VAL A 370 -3.26 -29.86 -6.99
N PHE A 371 -2.01 -29.90 -6.54
CA PHE A 371 -1.47 -31.00 -5.73
C PHE A 371 -1.26 -30.55 -4.29
N ASP A 372 -1.55 -31.46 -3.37
CA ASP A 372 -1.34 -31.27 -1.94
C ASP A 372 -0.34 -32.32 -1.44
N THR A 373 0.78 -31.85 -0.93
CA THR A 373 1.83 -32.66 -0.31
C THR A 373 2.05 -32.23 1.15
N THR A 374 1.07 -31.54 1.76
CA THR A 374 1.15 -31.09 3.16
C THR A 374 1.11 -32.22 4.19
N ASN A 375 0.80 -33.45 3.76
CA ASN A 375 0.98 -34.68 4.53
C ASN A 375 2.46 -35.03 4.74
N CYS A 376 3.33 -34.60 3.82
CA CYS A 376 4.76 -34.78 3.93
C CYS A 376 5.35 -33.84 4.97
N ALA A 377 6.28 -34.34 5.80
CA ALA A 377 7.09 -33.46 6.63
C ALA A 377 7.90 -32.48 5.75
N GLU A 378 8.42 -33.01 4.63
CA GLU A 378 9.10 -32.27 3.57
C GLU A 378 8.78 -32.96 2.24
N THR A 379 8.41 -32.18 1.23
CA THR A 379 8.30 -32.63 -0.17
C THR A 379 9.66 -32.48 -0.82
N ARG A 380 10.30 -33.61 -1.14
CA ARG A 380 11.68 -33.66 -1.60
C ARG A 380 11.77 -34.16 -3.03
N PHE A 381 12.32 -33.33 -3.92
CA PHE A 381 12.62 -33.68 -5.31
C PHE A 381 14.11 -33.71 -5.57
N GLU A 382 14.61 -34.83 -6.11
CA GLU A 382 16.06 -34.98 -6.27
C GLU A 382 16.55 -35.82 -7.46
N GLY A 383 17.87 -35.96 -7.58
CA GLY A 383 18.51 -36.95 -8.46
C GLY A 383 18.13 -36.80 -9.93
N GLY A 384 18.13 -35.57 -10.44
CA GLY A 384 17.85 -35.24 -11.84
C GLY A 384 16.37 -35.24 -12.19
N LEU A 385 15.47 -35.17 -11.19
CA LEU A 385 14.02 -35.15 -11.44
C LEU A 385 13.64 -33.94 -12.31
N ASN A 386 12.93 -34.21 -13.40
CA ASN A 386 12.37 -33.19 -14.28
C ASN A 386 10.84 -33.27 -14.27
N ILE A 387 10.16 -32.22 -13.85
CA ILE A 387 8.71 -32.06 -14.03
C ILE A 387 8.45 -31.40 -15.38
N LYS A 388 7.77 -32.12 -16.27
CA LYS A 388 7.41 -31.62 -17.62
C LYS A 388 5.96 -31.15 -17.65
N LEU A 389 5.71 -29.85 -17.62
CA LEU A 389 4.37 -29.27 -17.56
C LEU A 389 3.68 -29.27 -18.93
N ARG A 390 2.40 -29.67 -18.97
CA ARG A 390 1.47 -29.50 -20.11
C ARG A 390 0.35 -28.50 -19.82
N SER A 391 0.28 -28.06 -18.57
CA SER A 391 -0.65 -27.06 -18.07
C SER A 391 -0.10 -26.50 -16.78
N ASP A 392 -0.72 -25.41 -16.30
CA ASP A 392 -0.44 -24.80 -15.01
C ASP A 392 -0.54 -25.79 -13.84
N MET A 393 0.33 -25.65 -12.83
CA MET A 393 0.36 -26.58 -11.70
C MET A 393 0.77 -25.89 -10.40
N VAL A 394 0.06 -26.18 -9.31
CA VAL A 394 0.44 -25.74 -7.96
C VAL A 394 0.71 -26.94 -7.07
N ILE A 395 1.78 -26.87 -6.28
CA ILE A 395 2.08 -27.80 -5.19
C ILE A 395 1.99 -27.05 -3.88
N PHE A 396 1.07 -27.46 -3.02
CA PHE A 396 1.03 -27.06 -1.62
C PHE A 396 1.84 -28.02 -0.77
N ALA A 397 2.90 -27.54 -0.12
CA ALA A 397 3.80 -28.38 0.68
C ALA A 397 3.86 -27.89 2.13
N LYS A 398 4.23 -28.77 3.08
CA LYS A 398 4.56 -28.33 4.44
C LYS A 398 5.96 -27.70 4.50
N SER A 399 6.89 -28.30 3.78
CA SER A 399 8.26 -27.84 3.52
C SER A 399 8.62 -28.37 2.14
N PHE A 400 9.43 -27.65 1.38
CA PHE A 400 9.85 -28.07 0.04
C PHE A 400 11.36 -28.09 -0.06
N TYR A 401 11.92 -29.19 -0.56
CA TYR A 401 13.34 -29.34 -0.78
C TYR A 401 13.62 -29.88 -2.18
N SER A 402 14.49 -29.21 -2.92
CA SER A 402 14.96 -29.66 -4.23
C SER A 402 16.49 -29.70 -4.28
N THR A 403 17.05 -30.76 -4.86
CA THR A 403 18.51 -30.95 -4.94
C THR A 403 18.88 -31.91 -6.08
N GLY A 404 20.16 -32.00 -6.42
CA GLY A 404 20.65 -32.93 -7.43
C GLY A 404 20.11 -32.65 -8.83
N ASP A 405 20.13 -31.39 -9.28
CA ASP A 405 19.72 -30.98 -10.63
C ASP A 405 18.21 -31.13 -10.93
N PHE A 406 17.36 -30.72 -9.97
CA PHE A 406 15.90 -30.67 -10.17
C PHE A 406 15.52 -29.61 -11.23
N LYS A 407 14.57 -29.96 -12.11
CA LYS A 407 14.11 -29.10 -13.20
C LYS A 407 12.60 -29.08 -13.35
N VAL A 408 12.09 -27.93 -13.80
CA VAL A 408 10.73 -27.81 -14.32
C VAL A 408 10.81 -27.25 -15.74
N THR A 409 10.25 -28.00 -16.69
CA THR A 409 10.30 -27.68 -18.13
C THR A 409 8.92 -27.75 -18.75
N SER A 410 8.73 -27.11 -19.89
CA SER A 410 7.52 -27.27 -20.69
C SER A 410 7.59 -28.56 -21.51
N ALA A 411 6.55 -29.38 -21.46
CA ALA A 411 6.43 -30.62 -22.22
C ALA A 411 5.98 -30.40 -23.66
N ASP A 412 5.23 -29.32 -23.90
CA ASP A 412 4.62 -28.96 -25.19
C ASP A 412 5.25 -27.69 -25.80
N GLY A 413 6.20 -27.06 -25.12
CA GLY A 413 6.86 -25.83 -25.54
C GLY A 413 6.04 -24.56 -25.29
N ALA A 414 4.83 -24.66 -24.74
CA ALA A 414 4.01 -23.51 -24.36
C ALA A 414 4.42 -22.95 -22.99
N GLN A 415 4.04 -21.69 -22.74
CA GLN A 415 4.21 -21.05 -21.43
C GLN A 415 3.24 -21.68 -20.42
N HIS A 416 3.78 -22.10 -19.27
CA HIS A 416 2.99 -22.61 -18.15
C HIS A 416 3.47 -21.98 -16.84
N LYS A 417 2.56 -21.94 -15.87
CA LYS A 417 2.81 -21.42 -14.54
C LYS A 417 2.98 -22.55 -13.53
N PHE A 418 3.94 -22.38 -12.64
CA PHE A 418 4.23 -23.33 -11.59
C PHE A 418 4.31 -22.63 -10.24
N TRP A 419 3.52 -23.07 -9.26
CA TRP A 419 3.56 -22.53 -7.91
C TRP A 419 4.04 -23.59 -6.93
N VAL A 420 4.98 -23.20 -6.07
CA VAL A 420 5.36 -23.95 -4.87
C VAL A 420 4.99 -23.10 -3.67
N ILE A 421 3.96 -23.52 -2.94
CA ILE A 421 3.41 -22.76 -1.83
C ILE A 421 3.55 -23.59 -0.56
N VAL A 422 4.24 -23.04 0.43
CA VAL A 422 4.13 -23.47 1.81
C VAL A 422 3.11 -22.57 2.49
N PRO A 423 1.87 -23.02 2.69
CA PRO A 423 0.82 -22.19 3.21
C PRO A 423 1.01 -21.95 4.70
N ASP A 424 0.51 -20.82 5.18
CA ASP A 424 0.23 -20.63 6.58
C ASP A 424 -0.87 -21.61 7.03
N ARG A 425 -0.78 -22.05 8.28
CA ARG A 425 -1.73 -22.97 8.92
C ARG A 425 -2.60 -22.28 9.97
N ILE A 426 -2.33 -21.01 10.27
CA ILE A 426 -3.08 -20.22 11.26
C ILE A 426 -3.81 -19.10 10.52
N PRO A 427 -5.13 -19.22 10.27
CA PRO A 427 -5.89 -18.21 9.55
C PRO A 427 -6.18 -16.99 10.45
N ASN A 428 -5.22 -16.08 10.58
CA ASN A 428 -5.30 -14.87 11.40
C ASN A 428 -5.06 -13.57 10.61
N GLY A 429 -4.88 -13.66 9.29
CA GLY A 429 -4.61 -12.52 8.41
C GLY A 429 -3.14 -12.08 8.42
N ILE A 430 -2.25 -12.84 9.04
CA ILE A 430 -0.82 -12.54 9.17
C ILE A 430 -0.05 -13.78 8.73
N ALA A 431 0.89 -13.62 7.79
CA ALA A 431 1.77 -14.72 7.42
C ALA A 431 2.78 -15.02 8.54
N GLU A 432 2.72 -16.22 9.11
CA GLU A 432 3.55 -16.64 10.23
C GLU A 432 4.28 -17.95 9.96
N CYS A 433 5.57 -18.01 10.33
CA CYS A 433 6.35 -19.26 10.36
C CYS A 433 6.06 -20.06 11.63
N SER A 434 4.77 -20.21 11.95
CA SER A 434 4.26 -20.92 13.12
C SER A 434 3.28 -22.01 12.65
N GLY A 435 2.71 -22.81 13.55
CA GLY A 435 1.70 -23.83 13.17
C GLY A 435 2.20 -25.00 12.31
N GLY A 436 3.52 -25.11 12.09
CA GLY A 436 4.14 -26.19 11.31
C GLY A 436 4.37 -25.87 9.82
N ALA A 437 4.28 -24.61 9.41
CA ALA A 437 4.84 -24.15 8.13
C ALA A 437 6.38 -24.33 8.13
N GLY A 438 6.93 -24.69 6.97
CA GLY A 438 8.35 -25.00 6.79
C GLY A 438 9.01 -24.16 5.71
N ASN A 439 10.26 -24.51 5.38
CA ASN A 439 11.09 -23.75 4.45
C ASN A 439 10.88 -24.21 3.01
N ILE A 440 11.30 -23.37 2.07
CA ILE A 440 11.56 -23.77 0.69
C ILE A 440 13.07 -23.73 0.50
N LYS A 441 13.67 -24.86 0.14
CA LYS A 441 15.10 -24.97 -0.12
C LYS A 441 15.35 -25.55 -1.51
N ASN A 442 16.25 -24.93 -2.26
CA ASN A 442 16.75 -25.43 -3.54
C ASN A 442 18.28 -25.45 -3.50
N ASP A 443 18.91 -26.62 -3.50
CA ASP A 443 20.37 -26.77 -3.36
C ASP A 443 21.13 -26.96 -4.68
N SER A 444 20.46 -27.36 -5.76
CA SER A 444 21.06 -27.44 -7.11
C SER A 444 20.02 -27.76 -8.18
N GLY A 445 20.20 -27.17 -9.36
CA GLY A 445 19.38 -27.41 -10.55
C GLY A 445 18.79 -26.15 -11.16
N SER A 446 18.11 -26.32 -12.30
CA SER A 446 17.41 -25.24 -13.00
C SER A 446 15.92 -25.28 -12.67
N LEU A 447 15.54 -24.56 -11.61
CA LEU A 447 14.24 -24.66 -10.95
C LEU A 447 13.03 -24.43 -11.88
N ALA A 448 13.16 -23.52 -12.86
CA ALA A 448 12.17 -23.33 -13.92
C ALA A 448 12.84 -22.79 -15.19
N ILE A 449 12.83 -23.57 -16.26
CA ILE A 449 13.44 -23.20 -17.54
C ILE A 449 12.35 -22.55 -18.41
N ALA A 450 12.69 -21.45 -19.09
CA ALA A 450 11.78 -20.79 -20.03
C ALA A 450 11.13 -21.81 -20.99
N PRO A 451 9.82 -21.70 -21.27
CA PRO A 451 8.91 -20.60 -20.92
C PRO A 451 8.14 -20.78 -19.59
N ILE A 452 8.65 -21.56 -18.62
CA ILE A 452 7.96 -21.75 -17.34
C ILE A 452 8.10 -20.53 -16.42
N THR A 453 6.99 -20.06 -15.83
CA THR A 453 6.98 -19.02 -14.80
C THR A 453 6.73 -19.62 -13.43
N LEU A 454 7.63 -19.36 -12.47
CA LEU A 454 7.63 -19.92 -11.12
C LEU A 454 7.19 -18.88 -10.07
N PHE A 455 6.32 -19.27 -9.15
CA PHE A 455 6.10 -18.53 -7.91
C PHE A 455 6.47 -19.41 -6.72
N MET A 456 7.29 -18.88 -5.80
CA MET A 456 7.59 -19.54 -4.54
C MET A 456 7.11 -18.70 -3.37
N TYR A 457 6.38 -19.34 -2.46
CA TYR A 457 5.87 -18.71 -1.26
C TYR A 457 6.14 -19.54 0.00
N THR A 458 6.67 -18.91 1.04
CA THR A 458 6.62 -19.45 2.40
C THR A 458 6.62 -18.32 3.43
N PRO A 459 5.87 -18.43 4.54
CA PRO A 459 6.03 -17.50 5.67
C PRO A 459 7.37 -17.68 6.41
N CYS A 460 8.11 -18.76 6.10
CA CYS A 460 9.42 -19.09 6.67
C CYS A 460 10.57 -18.64 5.75
N THR A 461 11.58 -19.50 5.53
CA THR A 461 12.76 -19.16 4.74
C THR A 461 12.70 -19.77 3.34
N ILE A 462 13.00 -18.95 2.33
CA ILE A 462 13.41 -19.41 0.99
C ILE A 462 14.94 -19.40 0.96
N ASP A 463 15.57 -20.54 0.71
CA ASP A 463 17.03 -20.69 0.57
C ASP A 463 17.35 -21.33 -0.78
N THR A 464 18.00 -20.59 -1.66
CA THR A 464 18.49 -21.10 -2.95
C THR A 464 20.01 -21.16 -2.92
N ASN A 465 20.57 -22.27 -3.35
CA ASN A 465 21.99 -22.57 -3.35
C ASN A 465 22.30 -23.29 -4.67
N ASN A 466 23.35 -22.86 -5.38
CA ASN A 466 23.77 -23.42 -6.69
C ASN A 466 22.64 -23.54 -7.75
N SER A 467 21.64 -22.67 -7.70
CA SER A 467 20.53 -22.71 -8.65
C SER A 467 20.91 -22.07 -9.98
N THR A 468 20.40 -22.61 -11.08
CA THR A 468 20.43 -21.96 -12.40
C THR A 468 19.30 -20.94 -12.54
N ASP A 469 19.29 -20.23 -13.66
CA ASP A 469 18.33 -19.18 -13.99
C ASP A 469 16.86 -19.64 -13.89
N PHE A 470 15.98 -18.76 -13.41
CA PHE A 470 14.53 -19.01 -13.41
C PHE A 470 13.74 -17.74 -13.72
N TYR A 471 12.46 -17.90 -14.05
CA TYR A 471 11.53 -16.82 -14.34
C TYR A 471 10.43 -16.77 -13.30
N GLY A 472 10.09 -15.60 -12.75
CA GLY A 472 8.92 -15.42 -11.87
C GLY A 472 9.18 -14.58 -10.61
N GLN A 473 8.68 -15.02 -9.44
CA GLN A 473 8.69 -14.26 -8.17
C GLN A 473 8.97 -15.14 -6.94
N LEU A 474 9.58 -14.53 -5.92
CA LEU A 474 9.87 -15.16 -4.63
C LEU A 474 9.29 -14.33 -3.47
N TYR A 475 8.50 -14.97 -2.61
CA TYR A 475 7.86 -14.35 -1.45
C TYR A 475 8.17 -15.16 -0.19
N GLY A 476 9.04 -14.63 0.67
CA GLY A 476 9.54 -15.32 1.86
C GLY A 476 9.42 -14.49 3.13
N GLY A 477 9.34 -15.16 4.28
CA GLY A 477 9.66 -14.52 5.56
C GLY A 477 11.12 -14.07 5.58
N THR A 478 12.03 -14.96 5.22
CA THR A 478 13.45 -14.64 4.94
C THR A 478 13.80 -15.18 3.56
N VAL A 479 14.58 -14.42 2.78
CA VAL A 479 15.05 -14.87 1.46
C VAL A 479 16.57 -14.90 1.43
N GLN A 480 17.14 -16.08 1.23
CA GLN A 480 18.59 -16.35 1.16
C GLN A 480 18.93 -16.84 -0.24
N LEU A 481 19.67 -16.03 -0.99
CA LEU A 481 20.04 -16.31 -2.37
C LEU A 481 21.55 -16.52 -2.41
N ARG A 482 21.98 -17.78 -2.49
CA ARG A 482 23.37 -18.21 -2.46
C ARG A 482 23.79 -18.76 -3.82
N ASN A 483 24.95 -18.33 -4.28
CA ASN A 483 25.61 -18.76 -5.52
C ASN A 483 24.96 -18.23 -6.80
N SER A 484 25.64 -18.51 -7.92
CA SER A 484 25.42 -17.75 -9.15
C SER A 484 24.10 -18.15 -9.80
N MET A 485 23.16 -17.20 -9.85
CA MET A 485 21.82 -17.43 -10.39
C MET A 485 21.28 -16.15 -11.04
N THR A 486 20.55 -16.27 -12.16
CA THR A 486 19.81 -15.16 -12.76
C THR A 486 18.30 -15.35 -12.60
N MET A 487 17.65 -14.43 -11.91
CA MET A 487 16.20 -14.38 -11.82
C MET A 487 15.67 -13.39 -12.87
N ASN A 488 14.77 -13.86 -13.73
CA ASN A 488 14.02 -13.04 -14.66
C ASN A 488 12.61 -12.80 -14.08
N TYR A 489 12.35 -11.58 -13.63
CA TYR A 489 11.05 -11.21 -13.08
C TYR A 489 9.95 -11.36 -14.15
N VAL A 490 8.92 -12.10 -13.77
CA VAL A 490 7.65 -12.19 -14.51
C VAL A 490 6.56 -12.14 -13.45
N PRO A 491 5.66 -11.14 -13.47
CA PRO A 491 4.60 -11.03 -12.48
C PRO A 491 3.63 -12.21 -12.62
N ILE A 492 3.38 -12.88 -11.49
CA ILE A 492 2.50 -14.01 -11.34
C ILE A 492 1.82 -13.92 -9.96
N GLY A 493 0.52 -13.69 -9.96
CA GLY A 493 -0.27 -13.63 -8.73
C GLY A 493 -0.51 -15.00 -8.10
N ILE A 494 -1.05 -14.99 -6.88
CA ILE A 494 -1.67 -16.14 -6.24
C ILE A 494 -3.19 -15.91 -6.25
N PRO A 495 -4.01 -16.84 -6.77
CA PRO A 495 -5.45 -16.71 -6.71
C PRO A 495 -5.96 -16.48 -5.28
N GLY A 496 -6.87 -15.51 -5.10
CA GLY A 496 -7.45 -15.17 -3.80
C GLY A 496 -6.57 -14.32 -2.88
N VAL A 497 -5.36 -13.94 -3.31
CA VAL A 497 -4.40 -13.17 -2.49
C VAL A 497 -4.01 -11.88 -3.21
N VAL A 498 -4.02 -10.77 -2.48
CA VAL A 498 -3.55 -9.48 -2.99
C VAL A 498 -2.07 -9.32 -2.62
N LEU A 499 -1.21 -9.17 -3.63
CA LEU A 499 0.21 -8.89 -3.42
C LEU A 499 0.42 -7.39 -3.15
N PRO A 500 1.35 -7.02 -2.25
CA PRO A 500 1.62 -5.62 -1.95
C PRO A 500 2.28 -4.90 -3.14
N SER A 501 1.94 -3.63 -3.34
CA SER A 501 2.68 -2.76 -4.27
C SER A 501 4.04 -2.36 -3.71
N THR A 502 4.98 -2.12 -4.62
CA THR A 502 6.31 -1.57 -4.34
C THR A 502 6.40 -0.07 -4.57
N ASP A 503 5.30 0.58 -4.96
CA ASP A 503 5.25 2.03 -5.13
C ASP A 503 5.49 2.75 -3.80
N PRO A 504 6.23 3.88 -3.81
CA PRO A 504 6.29 4.74 -2.64
C PRO A 504 4.90 5.21 -2.26
N ILE A 505 4.63 5.31 -0.96
CA ILE A 505 3.41 5.96 -0.45
C ILE A 505 3.42 7.48 -0.71
N SER A 506 4.41 8.01 -1.43
CA SER A 506 4.46 9.41 -1.81
C SER A 506 3.21 9.73 -2.62
N SER A 507 2.31 10.52 -2.01
CA SER A 507 1.04 11.01 -2.55
C SER A 507 -0.11 10.03 -2.73
N ALA A 508 -0.06 8.82 -2.16
CA ALA A 508 -1.26 7.99 -2.04
C ALA A 508 -1.83 8.23 -0.65
N GLY A 509 -2.69 9.23 -0.50
CA GLY A 509 -3.35 9.44 0.77
C GLY A 509 -4.33 8.32 1.07
N TYR A 510 -5.30 8.60 1.90
CA TYR A 510 -6.15 7.57 2.43
C TYR A 510 -7.40 7.46 1.57
N ARG A 511 -7.91 6.24 1.42
CA ARG A 511 -9.35 6.10 1.21
C ARG A 511 -10.03 6.62 2.48
N VAL A 512 -10.78 7.70 2.33
CA VAL A 512 -11.47 8.40 3.42
C VAL A 512 -12.91 7.90 3.50
N ASP A 513 -13.22 7.10 4.52
CA ASP A 513 -14.59 6.65 4.79
C ASP A 513 -15.21 7.52 5.89
N VAL A 514 -16.25 8.29 5.55
CA VAL A 514 -16.93 9.18 6.49
C VAL A 514 -17.75 8.37 7.49
N VAL A 515 -17.42 8.48 8.78
CA VAL A 515 -18.17 7.85 9.88
C VAL A 515 -19.34 8.74 10.30
N PHE A 516 -19.08 10.03 10.52
CA PHE A 516 -20.11 11.02 10.78
C PHE A 516 -19.63 12.42 10.40
N LYS A 517 -20.58 13.33 10.11
CA LYS A 517 -20.38 14.77 9.94
C LYS A 517 -21.51 15.50 10.69
N ARG A 518 -21.20 16.48 11.54
CA ARG A 518 -22.20 17.19 12.38
C ARG A 518 -21.78 18.63 12.72
N GLU A 519 -22.75 19.51 12.92
CA GLU A 519 -22.53 20.83 13.53
C GLU A 519 -22.31 20.68 15.04
N ILE A 520 -21.37 21.44 15.62
CA ILE A 520 -21.12 21.48 17.06
C ILE A 520 -21.12 22.92 17.57
N ARG A 521 -21.64 23.12 18.79
CA ARG A 521 -21.75 24.45 19.41
C ARG A 521 -20.46 24.95 20.04
N ASN A 522 -19.66 24.03 20.61
CA ASN A 522 -18.33 24.31 21.17
C ASN A 522 -17.34 23.24 20.68
N PRO A 523 -16.22 23.62 20.03
CA PRO A 523 -15.16 22.72 19.62
C PRO A 523 -14.35 22.14 20.78
#